data_AF-A0A1Y1Q6L5-F1
#
_entry.id   AF-A0A1Y1Q6L5-F1
#
_cell.length_a   1.000
_cell.length_b   1.000
_cell.length_c   1.000
_cell.angle_alpha   90.00
_cell.angle_beta   90.00
_cell.angle_gamma   90.00
#
_symmetry.space_group_name_H-M   'P 1'
#
loop_
_entity.id
_entity.type
_entity.pdbx_description
1 polymer ?
#
loop_
_entity_poly.entity_id
_entity_poly.type
_entity_poly.pdbx_seq_one_letter_code
_entity_poly.pdbx_strand_id
1 'polypeptide(L)'
;MLAAGFAVFRDVIGLKPGDVWYRTLEFELENSDVMVLVVSEKVRTSKWVHNEVSMAEEIGIPVIPVLAEKVRYPLWLRHLQSLDFCGVVDWSLLLGAIGHHVGSGGVTPVGQTMQGRINTGVMRIWW
;
A
#
# COMPACT_ATOMS: atom_id res chain seq x y z
N MET A 1 -6.94 9.81 5.00
CA MET A 1 -6.87 8.34 5.13
C MET A 1 -7.50 7.87 6.44
N LEU A 2 -6.98 8.23 7.62
CA LEU A 2 -7.68 7.97 8.90
C LEU A 2 -9.06 8.65 8.95
N ALA A 3 -9.13 9.93 8.55
CA ALA A 3 -10.40 10.66 8.41
C ALA A 3 -11.31 10.12 7.29
N ALA A 4 -10.79 9.25 6.40
CA ALA A 4 -11.54 8.62 5.33
C ALA A 4 -11.97 7.18 5.69
N GLY A 5 -11.74 6.73 6.92
CA GLY A 5 -12.15 5.41 7.40
C GLY A 5 -11.19 4.26 7.08
N PHE A 6 -9.98 4.54 6.59
CA PHE A 6 -8.97 3.50 6.37
C PHE A 6 -8.10 3.31 7.61
N ALA A 7 -7.89 2.05 8.01
CA ALA A 7 -6.88 1.73 9.01
C ALA A 7 -5.51 1.89 8.36
N VAL A 8 -4.66 2.79 8.89
CA VAL A 8 -3.35 3.09 8.31
C VAL A 8 -2.24 2.49 9.16
N PHE A 9 -1.46 1.59 8.58
CA PHE A 9 -0.16 1.22 9.13
C PHE A 9 0.93 2.03 8.42
N ARG A 10 1.79 2.66 9.22
CA ARG A 10 2.96 3.40 8.74
C ARG A 10 4.18 2.67 9.24
N ASP A 11 5.06 2.29 8.32
CA ASP A 11 6.33 1.70 8.73
C ASP A 11 7.18 2.74 9.47
N VAL A 12 7.59 2.38 10.68
CA VAL A 12 8.45 3.21 11.52
C VAL A 12 9.85 2.65 11.37
N ILE A 13 10.59 3.20 10.40
CA ILE A 13 11.96 2.83 10.09
C ILE A 13 12.83 2.95 11.35
N GLY A 14 13.16 1.80 11.95
CA GLY A 14 13.85 1.73 13.25
C GLY A 14 14.42 0.35 13.58
N LEU A 15 14.83 -0.42 12.57
CA LEU A 15 15.28 -1.80 12.75
C LEU A 15 16.80 -1.91 12.92
N LYS A 16 17.24 -2.73 13.88
CA LYS A 16 18.65 -3.06 14.09
C LYS A 16 19.00 -4.35 13.32
N PRO A 17 20.26 -4.54 12.92
CA PRO A 17 20.68 -5.79 12.29
C PRO A 17 20.44 -6.99 13.23
N GLY A 18 19.64 -7.97 12.79
CA GLY A 18 19.40 -9.23 13.51
C GLY A 18 17.95 -9.51 13.90
N ASP A 19 17.02 -8.57 13.72
CA ASP A 19 15.61 -8.76 14.08
C ASP A 19 14.89 -9.75 13.13
N VAL A 20 14.13 -10.70 13.70
CA VAL A 20 13.30 -11.69 12.98
C VAL A 20 12.01 -11.02 12.48
N TRP A 21 12.17 -10.03 11.60
CA TRP A 21 11.08 -9.13 11.20
C TRP A 21 10.38 -9.54 9.90
N TYR A 22 11.00 -10.41 9.09
CA TYR A 22 10.41 -10.87 7.81
C TYR A 22 9.02 -11.49 8.00
N ARG A 23 8.82 -12.28 9.07
CA ARG A 23 7.52 -12.90 9.39
C ARG A 23 6.47 -11.89 9.82
N THR A 24 6.87 -10.83 10.52
CA THR A 24 5.93 -9.77 10.93
C THR A 24 5.53 -8.93 9.73
N LEU A 25 6.48 -8.59 8.85
CA LEU A 25 6.15 -7.89 7.60
C LEU A 25 5.21 -8.67 6.71
N GLU A 26 5.52 -9.94 6.50
CA GLU A 26 4.69 -10.85 5.72
C GLU A 26 3.29 -10.92 6.31
N PHE A 27 3.16 -11.16 7.62
CA PHE A 27 1.87 -11.18 8.31
C PHE A 27 1.10 -9.85 8.17
N GLU A 28 1.78 -8.71 8.34
CA GLU A 28 1.13 -7.41 8.24
C GLU A 28 0.71 -7.10 6.79
N LEU A 29 1.52 -7.48 5.80
CA LEU A 29 1.21 -7.36 4.38
C LEU A 29 0.05 -8.26 3.96
N GLU A 30 0.03 -9.53 4.40
CA GLU A 30 -1.07 -10.48 4.17
C GLU A 30 -2.41 -9.99 4.73
N ASN A 31 -2.38 -9.24 5.83
CA ASN A 31 -3.58 -8.64 6.42
C ASN A 31 -3.92 -7.24 5.84
N SER A 32 -3.33 -6.86 4.71
CA SER A 32 -3.59 -5.58 4.03
C SER A 32 -4.41 -5.78 2.78
N ASP A 33 -5.23 -4.80 2.41
CA ASP A 33 -5.95 -4.82 1.14
C ASP A 33 -5.14 -4.12 0.02
N VAL A 34 -4.27 -3.19 0.40
CA VAL A 34 -3.49 -2.37 -0.54
C VAL A 34 -2.22 -1.82 0.10
N MET A 35 -1.15 -1.74 -0.69
CA MET A 35 0.09 -1.07 -0.33
C MET A 35 0.22 0.25 -1.08
N VAL A 36 0.36 1.36 -0.36
CA VAL A 36 0.71 2.66 -0.93
C VAL A 36 2.20 2.91 -0.74
N LEU A 37 2.93 2.93 -1.84
CA LEU A 37 4.36 3.15 -1.87
C LEU A 37 4.63 4.63 -2.14
N VAL A 38 5.18 5.36 -1.17
CA VAL A 38 5.59 6.74 -1.41
C VAL A 38 6.99 6.75 -2.03
N VAL A 39 7.07 7.10 -3.31
CA VAL A 39 8.31 7.07 -4.07
C VAL A 39 9.10 8.35 -3.81
N SER A 40 10.29 8.15 -3.23
CA SER A 40 11.30 9.16 -2.91
C SER A 40 12.69 8.69 -3.34
N GLU A 41 13.69 9.58 -3.32
CA GLU A 41 15.06 9.24 -3.68
C GLU A 41 15.68 8.23 -2.69
N LYS A 42 15.21 8.26 -1.43
CA LYS A 42 15.57 7.28 -0.40
C LYS A 42 15.03 5.89 -0.78
N VAL A 43 13.76 5.81 -1.17
CA VAL A 43 13.14 4.56 -1.65
C VAL A 43 13.86 4.00 -2.87
N ARG A 44 14.26 4.87 -3.82
CA ARG A 44 14.96 4.45 -5.04
C ARG A 44 16.23 3.64 -4.78
N THR A 45 16.91 3.89 -3.67
CA THR A 45 18.18 3.23 -3.31
C THR A 45 18.04 2.17 -2.22
N SER A 46 16.85 2.03 -1.64
CA SER A 46 16.58 1.10 -0.54
C SER A 46 16.34 -0.32 -1.06
N LYS A 47 17.26 -1.24 -0.75
CA LYS A 47 17.05 -2.68 -0.97
C LYS A 47 15.86 -3.22 -0.17
N TRP A 48 15.61 -2.63 0.99
CA TRP A 48 14.56 -3.05 1.89
C TRP A 48 13.17 -2.79 1.31
N VAL A 49 12.94 -1.56 0.82
CA VAL A 49 11.66 -1.20 0.19
C VAL A 49 11.42 -2.00 -1.08
N HIS A 50 12.48 -2.32 -1.83
CA HIS A 50 12.37 -3.22 -2.97
C HIS A 50 11.87 -4.62 -2.57
N ASN A 51 12.43 -5.20 -1.49
CA ASN A 51 11.99 -6.50 -0.99
C ASN A 51 10.53 -6.48 -0.53
N GLU A 52 10.08 -5.41 0.14
CA GLU A 52 8.69 -5.27 0.57
C GLU A 52 7.72 -5.17 -0.61
N VAL A 53 8.10 -4.44 -1.66
CA VAL A 53 7.32 -4.37 -2.89
C VAL A 53 7.25 -5.74 -3.56
N SER A 54 8.39 -6.42 -3.70
CA SER A 54 8.42 -7.77 -4.29
C SER A 54 7.59 -8.76 -3.49
N MET A 55 7.61 -8.65 -2.15
CA MET A 55 6.78 -9.49 -1.29
C MET A 55 5.29 -9.19 -1.51
N ALA A 56 4.88 -7.92 -1.50
CA ALA A 56 3.50 -7.52 -1.78
C ALA A 56 3.02 -8.03 -3.15
N GLU A 57 3.86 -7.96 -4.17
CA GLU A 57 3.57 -8.51 -5.50
C GLU A 57 3.44 -10.04 -5.47
N GLU A 58 4.30 -10.75 -4.73
CA GLU A 58 4.27 -12.21 -4.59
C GLU A 58 2.98 -12.70 -3.90
N ILE A 59 2.53 -12.02 -2.85
CA ILE A 59 1.28 -12.35 -2.14
C ILE A 59 0.02 -11.79 -2.83
N GLY A 60 0.17 -11.03 -3.92
CA GLY A 60 -0.93 -10.49 -4.71
C GLY A 60 -1.59 -9.24 -4.14
N ILE A 61 -0.94 -8.51 -3.23
CA ILE A 61 -1.42 -7.24 -2.72
C ILE A 61 -1.13 -6.12 -3.73
N PRO A 62 -2.15 -5.35 -4.15
CA PRO A 62 -1.96 -4.27 -5.11
C PRO A 62 -1.08 -3.17 -4.54
N VAL A 63 -0.09 -2.75 -5.34
CA VAL A 63 0.83 -1.67 -5.01
C VAL A 63 0.45 -0.42 -5.79
N ILE A 64 0.21 0.69 -5.09
CA ILE A 64 -0.07 2.01 -5.66
C ILE A 64 1.14 2.92 -5.39
N PRO A 65 2.02 3.15 -6.38
CA PRO A 65 3.12 4.10 -6.24
C PRO A 65 2.61 5.54 -6.29
N VAL A 66 3.06 6.37 -5.35
CA VAL A 66 2.77 7.81 -5.27
C VAL A 66 4.10 8.57 -5.27
N LEU A 67 4.37 9.32 -6.32
CA LEU A 67 5.59 10.14 -6.43
C LEU A 67 5.44 11.38 -5.56
N ALA A 68 6.14 11.42 -4.42
CA ALA A 68 6.15 12.59 -3.54
C ALA A 68 7.17 13.66 -3.97
N GLU A 69 8.17 13.28 -4.76
CA GLU A 69 9.17 14.18 -5.31
C GLU A 69 9.64 13.72 -6.70
N LYS A 70 10.25 14.63 -7.47
CA LYS A 70 10.76 14.31 -8.80
C LYS A 70 12.02 13.43 -8.68
N VAL A 71 11.84 12.13 -8.84
CA VAL A 71 12.93 11.16 -8.86
C VAL A 71 13.10 10.52 -10.23
N ARG A 72 14.29 9.98 -10.48
CA ARG A 72 14.46 9.02 -11.58
C ARG A 72 13.65 7.77 -11.24
N TYR A 73 12.62 7.50 -12.04
CA TYR A 73 11.72 6.37 -11.81
C TYR A 73 12.49 5.03 -11.80
N PRO A 74 12.43 4.24 -10.71
CA PRO A 74 13.10 2.95 -10.63
C PRO A 74 12.65 2.01 -11.74
N LEU A 75 13.56 1.19 -12.28
CA LEU A 75 13.22 0.23 -13.35
C LEU A 75 12.13 -0.75 -12.91
N TRP A 76 12.23 -1.23 -11.66
CA TRP A 76 11.29 -2.16 -11.04
C TRP A 76 9.94 -1.54 -10.69
N LEU A 77 9.73 -0.24 -10.87
CA LEU A 77 8.39 0.37 -10.74
C LEU A 77 7.72 0.60 -12.09
N ARG A 78 8.43 0.42 -13.22
CA ARG A 78 7.95 0.80 -14.57
C ARG A 78 6.72 0.04 -15.03
N HIS A 79 6.46 -1.13 -14.47
CA HIS A 79 5.25 -1.89 -14.76
C HIS A 79 4.04 -1.43 -13.94
N LEU A 80 4.22 -0.55 -12.94
CA LEU A 80 3.15 -0.01 -12.11
C LEU A 80 2.79 1.42 -12.54
N GLN A 81 1.49 1.70 -12.63
CA GLN A 81 0.97 3.04 -12.84
C GLN A 81 1.12 3.86 -11.55
N SER A 82 1.80 5.00 -11.63
CA SER A 82 2.01 5.89 -10.47
C SER A 82 1.08 7.09 -10.48
N LEU A 83 0.80 7.60 -9.28
CA LEU A 83 0.18 8.91 -9.06
C LEU A 83 1.28 9.95 -8.86
N ASP A 84 1.25 11.03 -9.64
CA ASP A 84 2.22 12.11 -9.51
C ASP A 84 1.72 13.19 -8.53
N PHE A 85 2.31 13.24 -7.34
CA PHE A 85 2.01 14.23 -6.30
C PHE A 85 3.08 15.33 -6.24
N CYS A 86 4.04 15.37 -7.18
CA CYS A 86 5.10 16.38 -7.20
C CYS A 86 4.60 17.80 -7.52
N GLY A 87 3.45 17.90 -8.19
CA GLY A 87 2.84 19.17 -8.60
C GLY A 87 1.64 19.53 -7.75
N VAL A 88 0.51 18.89 -8.03
CA VAL A 88 -0.75 19.07 -7.29
C VAL A 88 -1.09 17.76 -6.59
N VAL A 89 -1.29 17.84 -5.28
CA VAL A 89 -1.69 16.68 -4.48
C VAL A 89 -3.19 16.46 -4.63
N ASP A 90 -3.60 15.38 -5.29
CA ASP A 90 -5.00 14.98 -5.41
C ASP A 90 -5.32 13.76 -4.55
N TRP A 91 -5.77 14.04 -3.32
CA TRP A 91 -6.18 12.99 -2.39
C TRP A 91 -7.41 12.22 -2.87
N SER A 92 -8.27 12.81 -3.71
CA SER A 92 -9.47 12.13 -4.20
C SER A 92 -9.11 11.03 -5.19
N LEU A 93 -8.11 11.26 -6.03
CA LEU A 93 -7.56 10.27 -6.96
C LEU A 93 -6.96 9.07 -6.21
N LEU A 94 -6.16 9.32 -5.16
CA LEU A 94 -5.59 8.26 -4.34
C LEU A 94 -6.67 7.47 -3.59
N LEU A 95 -7.64 8.15 -2.97
CA LEU A 95 -8.75 7.48 -2.29
C LEU A 95 -9.62 6.66 -3.25
N GLY A 96 -9.83 7.15 -4.49
CA GLY A 96 -10.52 6.41 -5.54
C GLY A 96 -9.77 5.15 -5.95
N ALA A 97 -8.45 5.25 -6.15
CA ALA A 97 -7.61 4.10 -6.47
C ALA A 97 -7.64 3.04 -5.35
N ILE A 98 -7.52 3.47 -4.08
CA ILE A 98 -7.66 2.58 -2.92
C ILE A 98 -9.04 1.92 -2.89
N GLY A 99 -10.10 2.70 -3.08
CA GLY A 99 -11.48 2.19 -3.07
C GLY A 99 -11.74 1.10 -4.10
N HIS A 100 -11.14 1.20 -5.30
CA HIS A 100 -11.23 0.17 -6.34
C HIS A 100 -10.66 -1.19 -5.87
N HIS A 101 -9.58 -1.17 -5.11
CA HIS A 101 -8.93 -2.38 -4.61
C HIS A 101 -9.60 -2.93 -3.34
N VAL A 102 -10.03 -2.06 -2.42
CA VAL A 102 -10.70 -2.44 -1.16
C VAL A 102 -12.14 -2.95 -1.39
N GLY A 103 -12.83 -2.49 -2.44
CA GLY A 103 -14.21 -2.88 -2.75
C GLY A 103 -14.37 -4.22 -3.48
N SER A 104 -13.28 -4.84 -3.94
CA SER A 104 -13.31 -6.05 -4.78
C SER A 104 -13.16 -7.37 -4.01
N GLY A 105 -12.87 -7.30 -2.70
CA GLY A 105 -12.74 -8.47 -1.82
C GLY A 105 -14.05 -8.83 -1.11
N GLY A 106 -14.94 -9.57 -1.78
CA GLY A 106 -16.05 -10.25 -1.10
C GLY A 106 -17.32 -10.51 -1.92
N VAL A 107 -17.27 -11.48 -2.85
CA VAL A 107 -18.49 -12.18 -3.29
C VAL A 107 -18.40 -13.64 -2.85
N THR A 108 -19.20 -13.97 -1.83
CA THR A 108 -19.76 -15.31 -1.67
C THR A 108 -21.26 -15.13 -1.51
N PRO A 109 -22.11 -15.57 -2.46
CA PRO A 109 -23.54 -15.53 -2.25
C PRO A 109 -23.92 -16.78 -1.44
N VAL A 110 -24.57 -16.58 -0.29
CA VAL A 110 -25.69 -17.38 0.21
C VAL A 110 -26.16 -16.77 1.55
N GLY A 111 -27.43 -16.37 1.59
CA GLY A 111 -28.22 -16.27 2.83
C GLY A 111 -28.12 -14.98 3.65
N GLN A 112 -29.12 -14.11 3.49
CA GLN A 112 -29.74 -13.21 4.49
C GLN A 112 -28.87 -12.68 5.67
N THR A 113 -28.63 -11.37 5.71
CA THR A 113 -29.39 -10.37 6.51
C THR A 113 -28.63 -9.04 6.47
N MET A 114 -29.32 -7.98 6.07
CA MET A 114 -28.78 -6.62 6.00
C MET A 114 -28.44 -6.10 7.40
N GLN A 115 -27.16 -5.86 7.66
CA GLN A 115 -26.69 -4.82 8.56
C GLN A 115 -25.38 -4.27 7.98
N GLY A 116 -25.37 -2.98 7.64
CA GLY A 116 -24.29 -2.33 6.88
C GLY A 116 -22.92 -2.55 7.49
N ARG A 117 -22.10 -3.38 6.84
CA ARG A 117 -20.66 -3.45 7.07
C ARG A 117 -20.04 -2.22 6.42
N ILE A 118 -19.52 -1.31 7.24
CA ILE A 118 -18.48 -0.40 6.78
C ILE A 118 -17.27 -1.29 6.42
N ASN A 119 -16.94 -1.40 5.14
CA ASN A 119 -15.69 -2.03 4.72
C ASN A 119 -14.54 -1.08 5.09
N THR A 120 -14.08 -1.15 6.33
CA THR A 120 -12.82 -0.54 6.78
C THR A 120 -11.67 -1.36 6.21
N GLY A 121 -11.25 -1.03 4.99
CA GLY A 121 -10.05 -1.62 4.40
C GLY A 121 -8.80 -1.22 5.18
N VAL A 122 -7.84 -2.14 5.28
CA VAL A 122 -6.54 -1.92 5.91
C VAL A 122 -5.57 -1.46 4.83
N MET A 123 -5.12 -0.21 4.96
CA MET A 123 -4.24 0.48 4.03
C MET A 123 -2.86 0.67 4.67
N ARG A 124 -1.77 0.41 3.95
CA ARG A 124 -0.42 0.63 4.48
C ARG A 124 0.38 1.63 3.66
N ILE A 125 1.18 2.47 4.32
CA ILE A 125 1.99 3.53 3.69
C ILE A 125 3.46 3.35 4.06
N TRP A 126 4.31 3.23 3.04
CA TRP A 126 5.77 3.09 3.16
C TRP A 126 6.46 4.36 2.60
N TRP A 127 7.52 4.87 3.26
CA TRP A 127 8.24 6.12 2.94
C TRP A 127 9.76 5.92 2.82
#